data_AF-A0A938E9A4-F1
#
_entry.id   AF-A0A938E9A4-F1
#
_cell.length_a   1.000
_cell.length_b   1.000
_cell.length_c   1.000
_cell.angle_alpha   90.00
_cell.angle_beta   90.00
_cell.angle_gamma   90.00
#
_symmetry.space_group_name_H-M   'P 1'
#
loop_
_entity.id
_entity.type
_entity.pdbx_description
1 polymer ?
#
loop_
_entity_poly.entity_id
_entity_poly.type
_entity_poly.pdbx_seq_one_letter_code
_entity_poly.pdbx_strand_id
1 'polypeptide(L)' 'MYAVVTGGGKIGSNVTRSLLAMGHEVTLIEKDEVRFSRLEVEFGPSVLRGDASEI' A
#
# COMPACT_ATOMS: atom_id res chain seq x y z
N MET A 1 11.13 10.45 4.55
CA MET A 1 9.74 10.69 5.01
C MET A 1 9.07 9.33 5.14
N TYR A 2 8.14 9.21 6.10
CA TYR A 2 7.26 8.06 6.23
C TYR A 2 5.85 8.47 5.81
N ALA A 3 5.18 7.64 5.02
CA ALA A 3 3.81 7.88 4.56
C ALA A 3 2.95 6.63 4.73
N VAL A 4 1.66 6.83 5.05
CA VAL A 4 0.66 5.76 5.04
C VAL A 4 -0.30 6.04 3.91
N VAL A 5 -0.54 5.04 3.07
CA VAL A 5 -1.52 5.08 1.98
C VAL A 5 -2.65 4.13 2.33
N THR A 6 -3.88 4.61 2.29
CA THR A 6 -5.08 3.82 2.65
C THR A 6 -5.90 3.53 1.39
N GLY A 7 -6.05 2.25 1.05
CA GLY A 7 -6.73 1.78 -0.16
C GLY A 7 -5.76 1.59 -1.33
N GLY A 8 -5.57 0.33 -1.74
CA GLY A 8 -4.65 -0.09 -2.80
C GLY A 8 -5.26 -0.17 -4.20
N GLY A 9 -6.35 0.57 -4.44
CA GLY A 9 -6.89 0.77 -5.78
C GLY A 9 -5.90 1.50 -6.70
N LYS A 10 -6.36 1.87 -7.92
CA LYS A 10 -5.51 2.49 -8.95
C LYS A 10 -4.66 3.67 -8.45
N ILE A 11 -5.25 4.55 -7.65
CA ILE A 11 -4.55 5.74 -7.14
C ILE A 11 -3.56 5.35 -6.06
N GLY A 12 -3.99 4.60 -5.05
CA GLY A 12 -3.12 4.20 -3.93
C GLY A 12 -1.90 3.42 -4.39
N SER A 13 -2.06 2.45 -5.30
CA SER A 13 -0.92 1.70 -5.82
C SER A 13 0.07 2.56 -6.63
N ASN A 14 -0.41 3.51 -7.43
CA ASN A 14 0.47 4.45 -8.14
C ASN A 14 1.21 5.36 -7.16
N VAL A 15 0.53 5.90 -6.16
CA VAL A 15 1.15 6.75 -5.14
C VAL A 15 2.22 5.97 -4.36
N THR A 16 1.90 4.75 -3.90
CA THR A 16 2.87 3.86 -3.24
C THR A 16 4.09 3.61 -4.12
N ARG A 17 3.90 3.28 -5.41
CA ARG A 17 5.00 3.06 -6.36
C ARG A 17 5.88 4.31 -6.51
N SER A 18 5.30 5.49 -6.65
CA SER A 18 6.04 6.74 -6.78
C SER A 18 6.82 7.08 -5.51
N LEU A 19 6.21 6.91 -4.33
CA LEU A 19 6.89 7.17 -3.05
C LEU A 19 8.08 6.23 -2.84
N LEU A 20 7.92 4.94 -3.12
CA LEU A 20 9.02 3.97 -3.08
C LEU A 20 10.14 4.34 -4.05
N ALA A 21 9.80 4.71 -5.30
CA ALA A 21 10.79 5.13 -6.31
C ALA A 21 11.56 6.39 -5.91
N MET A 22 10.97 7.27 -5.10
CA MET A 22 11.64 8.44 -4.53
C MET A 22 12.47 8.13 -3.26
N GLY A 23 12.54 6.86 -2.84
CA GLY A 23 13.27 6.44 -1.64
C GLY A 23 12.54 6.79 -0.33
N HIS A 24 11.23 6.99 -0.37
CA HIS A 24 10.43 7.17 0.84
C HIS A 24 9.96 5.82 1.38
N GLU A 25 9.85 5.74 2.70
CA GLU A 25 9.24 4.61 3.37
C GLU A 25 7.72 4.78 3.35
N VAL A 26 6.99 3.73 2.95
CA VAL A 26 5.54 3.78 2.81
C VAL A 26 4.90 2.49 3.29
N THR A 27 3.77 2.60 3.98
CA THR A 27 2.89 1.47 4.29
C THR A 27 1.57 1.66 3.55
N LEU A 28 1.22 0.71 2.68
CA LEU A 28 -0.07 0.65 1.99
C LEU A 28 -1.01 -0.30 2.72
N ILE A 29 -2.16 0.18 3.16
CA ILE A 29 -3.20 -0.63 3.81
C ILE A 29 -4.29 -0.93 2.79
N GLU A 30 -4.62 -2.22 2.60
CA GLU A 30 -5.72 -2.65 1.74
C GLU A 30 -6.53 -3.77 2.41
N LYS A 31 -7.86 -3.65 2.41
CA LYS A 31 -8.76 -4.59 3.06
C LYS A 31 -9.20 -5.74 2.17
N ASP A 32 -9.34 -5.48 0.87
CA ASP A 32 -9.76 -6.46 -0.10
C ASP A 32 -8.67 -7.50 -0.31
N GLU A 33 -8.99 -8.77 -0.03
CA GLU A 33 -8.02 -9.87 -0.06
C GLU A 33 -7.41 -10.09 -1.44
N VAL A 34 -8.25 -10.07 -2.49
CA VAL A 34 -7.79 -10.30 -3.86
C VAL A 34 -6.84 -9.19 -4.31
N ARG A 35 -7.13 -7.95 -3.93
CA ARG A 35 -6.26 -6.82 -4.22
C ARG A 35 -4.98 -6.86 -3.38
N PHE A 36 -5.09 -7.17 -2.09
CA PHE A 36 -3.95 -7.32 -1.19
C PHE A 36 -2.94 -8.33 -1.76
N SER A 37 -3.38 -9.54 -2.16
CA SER A 37 -2.45 -10.55 -2.69
C SER A 37 -1.68 -10.07 -3.93
N ARG A 38 -2.30 -9.24 -4.79
CA ARG A 38 -1.61 -8.64 -5.95
C ARG A 38 -0.59 -7.59 -5.51
N LEU A 39 -0.96 -6.76 -4.55
CA LEU A 39 -0.11 -5.68 -4.02
C LEU A 39 1.04 -6.23 -3.20
N GLU A 40 0.85 -7.33 -2.47
CA GLU A 40 1.90 -8.02 -1.71
C GLU A 40 2.99 -8.57 -2.65
N VAL A 41 2.61 -9.13 -3.80
CA VAL A 41 3.57 -9.55 -4.84
C VAL A 41 4.36 -8.35 -5.38
N GLU A 42 3.71 -7.18 -5.51
CA GLU A 42 4.33 -5.99 -6.09
C GLU A 42 5.24 -5.23 -5.10
N PHE A 43 4.78 -5.04 -3.88
CA PHE A 43 5.37 -4.12 -2.90
C PHE A 43 5.95 -4.84 -1.67
N GLY A 44 5.73 -6.16 -1.56
CA GLY A 44 6.23 -7.00 -0.49
C GLY A 44 5.83 -6.47 0.90
N PRO A 45 6.80 -6.26 1.81
CA PRO A 45 6.53 -5.89 3.20
C PRO A 45 5.94 -4.47 3.36
N SER A 46 5.89 -3.67 2.28
CA SER A 46 5.31 -2.33 2.31
C SER A 46 3.78 -2.34 2.27
N VAL A 47 3.13 -3.51 2.19
CA VAL A 47 1.67 -3.65 2.15
C VAL A 47 1.18 -4.44 3.35
N LEU A 48 0.11 -3.96 3.97
CA LEU A 48 -0.56 -4.60 5.09
C LEU A 48 -2.04 -4.83 4.76
N ARG A 49 -2.54 -6.03 5.07
CA ARG A 49 -3.96 -6.36 4.94
C ARG A 49 -4.72 -5.82 6.15
N GLY A 50 -5.69 -4.95 5.93
CA GLY A 50 -6.52 -4.41 7.01
C GLY A 50 -7.49 -3.31 6.56
N ASP A 51 -8.46 -2.98 7.41
CA ASP A 51 -9.31 -1.81 7.20
C ASP A 51 -8.65 -0.59 7.84
N ALA A 52 -8.29 0.40 7.02
CA ALA A 52 -7.61 1.61 7.48
C ALA A 52 -8.47 2.51 8.39
N SER A 53 -9.78 2.27 8.48
CA SER A 53 -10.66 2.97 9.43
C SER A 53 -10.70 2.33 10.82
N GLU A 54 -10.12 1.14 10.98
CA GLU A 54 -10.09 0.37 12.24
C GLU A 54 -8.66 0.13 12.76
N ILE A 55 -7.67 0.78 12.16
CA ILE A 55 -6.24 0.71 12.53
C ILE A 55 -5.86 1.88 13.43
#